data_AF-A0AAV6H224-F1
#
_entry.id   AF-A0AAV6H224-F1
#
_cell.length_a   1.000
_cell.length_b   1.000
_cell.length_c   1.000
_cell.angle_alpha   90.00
_cell.angle_beta   90.00
_cell.angle_gamma   90.00
#
_symmetry.space_group_name_H-M   'P 1'
#
loop_
_entity.id
_entity.type
_entity.pdbx_description
1 polymer ?
#
loop_
_entity_poly.entity_id
_entity_poly.type
_entity_poly.pdbx_seq_one_letter_code
_entity_poly.pdbx_strand_id
1 'polypeptide(L)'
;MVSMHQRLRATLEFFNASLHIDIDKYKEQRVSGIASEKLLCVWRDMEQTALNCGQTEEVTKLEEEMMALQTDIVDLQRQPWRSGEALESLEVKAMDLFRRLRERPRDQRCPGDCQEVVKLVVQAIQFYEKKLRDFYSHLSKTVLCRQRVMELLPRVEGVVQHMAQCEQELLQLQEKRQRELWELLKVACSKVRSPVSGSPDGARTPLAPLYSHTDPRSPAASPRYPSRDEESLVMIEESRTFESRLQSLLQEAIQETEQDLQMMREWEWLKDDNPHTL
;
A
#
# COMPACT_ATOMS: atom_id res chain seq x y z
N MET A 1 -3.26 1.35 -0.95
CA MET A 1 -3.83 2.02 0.25
C MET A 1 -3.26 1.43 1.55
N VAL A 2 -3.51 0.15 1.87
CA VAL A 2 -3.05 -0.52 3.12
C VAL A 2 -1.56 -0.30 3.42
N SER A 3 -0.68 -0.58 2.46
CA SER A 3 0.78 -0.39 2.63
C SER A 3 1.14 1.07 2.94
N MET A 4 0.49 2.02 2.26
CA MET A 4 0.71 3.45 2.51
C MET A 4 0.24 3.86 3.91
N HIS A 5 -0.91 3.35 4.34
CA HIS A 5 -1.45 3.59 5.67
C HIS A 5 -0.52 3.05 6.77
N GLN A 6 -0.03 1.82 6.61
CA GLN A 6 0.95 1.22 7.54
C GLN A 6 2.24 2.03 7.61
N ARG A 7 2.74 2.50 6.47
CA ARG A 7 3.95 3.33 6.41
C ARG A 7 3.75 4.69 7.10
N LEU A 8 2.64 5.38 6.83
CA LEU A 8 2.29 6.63 7.51
C LEU A 8 2.17 6.42 9.02
N ARG A 9 1.52 5.34 9.46
CA ARG A 9 1.39 4.98 10.87
C ARG A 9 2.75 4.80 11.55
N ALA A 10 3.67 4.06 10.92
CA ALA A 10 5.02 3.88 11.46
C ALA A 10 5.79 5.22 11.56
N THR A 11 5.67 6.07 10.53
CA THR A 11 6.26 7.42 10.52
C THR A 11 5.70 8.29 11.65
N LEU A 12 4.38 8.24 11.88
CA LEU A 12 3.70 8.93 12.97
C LEU A 12 4.16 8.45 14.35
N GLU A 13 4.21 7.14 14.56
CA GLU A 13 4.66 6.54 15.82
C GLU A 13 6.10 6.99 16.15
N PHE A 14 6.99 6.97 15.16
CA PHE A 14 8.36 7.46 15.33
C PHE A 14 8.42 8.97 15.60
N PHE A 15 7.70 9.77 14.80
CA PHE A 15 7.67 11.22 14.95
C PHE A 15 7.17 11.63 16.34
N ASN A 16 6.05 11.05 16.79
CA ASN A 16 5.45 11.33 18.09
C ASN A 16 6.39 10.95 19.22
N ALA A 17 6.97 9.75 19.19
CA ALA A 17 7.91 9.32 20.21
C ALA A 17 9.11 10.28 20.31
N SER A 18 9.69 10.66 19.17
CA SER A 18 10.84 11.57 19.14
C SER A 18 10.47 12.99 19.58
N LEU A 19 9.32 13.52 19.16
CA LEU A 19 8.85 14.84 19.57
C LEU A 19 8.59 14.93 21.08
N HIS A 20 7.98 13.90 21.67
CA HIS A 20 7.70 13.86 23.11
C HIS A 20 8.98 13.83 23.93
N ILE A 21 9.99 13.07 23.51
CA ILE A 21 11.32 13.07 24.14
C ILE A 21 11.91 14.48 24.14
N ASP A 22 11.87 15.16 22.99
CA ASP A 22 12.42 16.52 22.87
C ASP A 22 11.67 17.51 23.77
N ILE A 23 10.33 17.45 23.78
CA ILE A 23 9.48 18.27 24.65
C ILE A 23 9.80 18.03 26.13
N ASP A 24 9.92 16.79 26.56
CA ASP A 24 10.16 16.43 27.96
C ASP A 24 11.55 16.85 28.41
N LYS A 25 12.58 16.58 27.60
CA LYS A 25 13.95 17.04 27.88
C LYS A 25 14.07 18.56 27.86
N TYR A 26 13.35 19.22 26.98
CA TYR A 26 13.29 20.67 26.97
C TYR A 26 12.64 21.23 28.25
N LYS A 27 11.54 20.63 28.72
CA LYS A 27 10.89 21.02 29.99
C LYS A 27 11.82 20.83 31.19
N GLU A 28 12.54 19.71 31.25
CA GLU A 28 13.53 19.43 32.31
C GLU A 28 14.62 20.52 32.38
N GLN A 29 15.21 20.88 31.23
CA GLN A 29 16.30 21.86 31.21
C GLN A 29 15.84 23.32 31.29
N ARG A 30 14.56 23.63 31.05
CA ARG A 30 14.06 25.02 30.93
C ARG A 30 14.33 25.89 32.16
N VAL A 31 14.38 25.30 33.36
CA VAL A 31 14.56 26.05 34.63
C VAL A 31 15.97 26.60 34.78
N SER A 32 16.99 25.88 34.30
CA SER A 32 18.41 26.22 34.47
C SER A 32 19.15 26.45 33.14
N GLY A 33 18.51 26.18 32.01
CA GLY A 33 19.08 26.23 30.67
C GLY A 33 18.44 27.30 29.78
N ILE A 34 18.16 26.94 28.52
CA ILE A 34 17.57 27.87 27.53
C ILE A 34 16.05 27.80 27.60
N ALA A 35 15.42 28.95 27.82
CA ALA A 35 13.97 29.12 27.74
C ALA A 35 13.57 29.91 26.48
N SER A 36 12.69 29.30 25.68
CA SER A 36 12.07 29.80 24.43
C SER A 36 10.62 29.32 24.34
N GLU A 37 9.66 30.19 24.67
CA GLU A 37 8.23 29.87 24.51
C GLU A 37 7.82 29.66 23.05
N LYS A 38 8.49 30.38 22.14
CA LYS A 38 8.22 30.26 20.70
C LYS A 38 8.48 28.84 20.19
N LEU A 39 9.56 28.22 20.65
CA LEU A 39 9.90 26.85 20.26
C LEU A 39 8.88 25.84 20.79
N LEU A 40 8.50 25.97 22.06
CA LEU A 40 7.44 25.16 22.66
C LEU A 40 6.11 25.27 21.90
N CYS A 41 5.77 26.47 21.42
CA CYS A 41 4.57 26.68 20.61
C CYS A 41 4.67 25.93 19.28
N VAL A 42 5.79 26.06 18.56
CA VAL A 42 6.03 25.35 17.29
C VAL A 42 5.95 23.83 17.47
N TRP A 43 6.49 23.30 18.57
CA TRP A 43 6.43 21.87 18.85
C TRP A 43 5.03 21.38 19.21
N ARG A 44 4.20 22.21 19.85
CA ARG A 44 2.77 21.90 20.03
C ARG A 44 2.00 21.95 18.70
N ASP A 45 2.31 22.90 17.83
CA ASP A 45 1.71 22.97 16.50
C ASP A 45 2.07 21.72 15.69
N MET A 46 3.33 21.27 15.77
CA MET A 46 3.80 20.00 15.18
C MET A 46 3.03 18.79 15.70
N GLU A 47 2.81 18.70 17.02
CA GLU A 47 2.01 17.64 17.65
C GLU A 47 0.56 17.65 17.11
N GLN A 48 -0.05 18.82 16.99
CA GLN A 48 -1.40 18.95 16.44
C GLN A 48 -1.47 18.52 14.97
N THR A 49 -0.49 18.86 14.15
CA THR A 49 -0.39 18.38 12.77
C THR A 49 -0.28 16.86 12.72
N ALA A 50 0.55 16.26 13.59
CA ALA A 50 0.70 14.81 13.65
C ALA A 50 -0.60 14.09 14.07
N LEU A 51 -1.38 14.67 14.99
CA LEU A 51 -2.70 14.15 15.35
C LEU A 51 -3.65 14.14 14.15
N ASN A 52 -3.69 15.22 13.36
CA ASN A 52 -4.54 15.31 12.18
C ASN A 52 -4.14 14.28 11.11
N CYS A 53 -2.83 14.08 10.91
CA CYS A 53 -2.31 13.07 9.98
C CYS A 53 -2.66 11.63 10.39
N GLY A 54 -2.95 11.39 11.68
CA GLY A 54 -3.26 10.08 12.24
C GLY A 54 -4.72 9.63 12.12
N GLN A 55 -5.60 10.42 11.50
CA GLN A 55 -6.99 10.05 11.29
C GLN A 55 -7.13 8.83 10.37
N THR A 56 -7.90 7.83 10.80
CA THR A 56 -7.99 6.53 10.11
C THR A 56 -9.43 6.17 9.69
N GLU A 57 -10.42 7.01 10.01
CA GLU A 57 -11.83 6.68 9.77
C GLU A 57 -12.11 6.45 8.28
N GLU A 58 -11.61 7.31 7.40
CA GLU A 58 -11.85 7.17 5.95
C GLU A 58 -11.11 5.96 5.34
N VAL A 59 -9.93 5.60 5.86
CA VAL A 59 -9.19 4.41 5.40
C VAL A 59 -9.98 3.16 5.75
N THR A 60 -10.38 3.01 7.02
CA THR A 60 -11.13 1.84 7.50
C THR A 60 -12.45 1.67 6.77
N LYS A 61 -13.19 2.77 6.58
CA LYS A 61 -14.44 2.77 5.80
C LYS A 61 -14.24 2.33 4.36
N LEU A 62 -13.20 2.82 3.68
CA LEU A 62 -12.91 2.40 2.30
C LEU A 62 -12.48 0.94 2.21
N GLU A 63 -11.75 0.42 3.20
CA GLU A 63 -11.40 -1.00 3.27
C GLU A 63 -12.64 -1.89 3.39
N GLU A 64 -13.59 -1.52 4.25
CA GLU A 64 -14.86 -2.22 4.41
C GLU A 64 -15.70 -2.19 3.13
N GLU A 65 -15.86 -1.01 2.50
CA GLU A 65 -16.61 -0.86 1.26
C GLU A 65 -16.00 -1.66 0.10
N MET A 66 -14.66 -1.66 0.00
CA MET A 66 -13.92 -2.43 -1.01
C MET A 66 -14.03 -3.93 -0.77
N MET A 67 -13.94 -4.38 0.48
CA MET A 67 -14.10 -5.79 0.84
C MET A 67 -15.51 -6.29 0.53
N ALA A 68 -16.54 -5.51 0.88
CA ALA A 68 -17.92 -5.83 0.56
C ALA A 68 -18.14 -5.93 -0.96
N LEU A 69 -17.60 -4.99 -1.75
CA LEU A 69 -17.69 -5.04 -3.20
C LEU A 69 -16.96 -6.27 -3.77
N GLN A 70 -15.79 -6.63 -3.23
CA GLN A 70 -15.06 -7.81 -3.65
C GLN A 70 -15.88 -9.08 -3.40
N THR A 71 -16.58 -9.19 -2.26
CA THR A 71 -17.50 -10.29 -1.99
C THR A 71 -18.60 -10.37 -3.04
N ASP A 72 -19.26 -9.25 -3.34
CA ASP A 72 -20.32 -9.20 -4.36
C ASP A 72 -19.81 -9.63 -5.76
N ILE A 73 -18.60 -9.19 -6.13
CA ILE A 73 -17.97 -9.57 -7.41
C ILE A 73 -17.68 -11.08 -7.46
N VAL A 74 -17.11 -11.64 -6.38
CA VAL A 74 -16.81 -13.07 -6.31
C VAL A 74 -18.09 -13.90 -6.35
N ASP A 75 -19.14 -13.48 -5.67
CA ASP A 75 -20.44 -14.16 -5.69
C ASP A 75 -21.07 -14.13 -7.09
N LEU A 76 -20.92 -13.02 -7.83
CA LEU A 76 -21.34 -12.92 -9.23
C LEU A 76 -20.56 -13.85 -10.15
N GLN A 77 -19.26 -14.00 -9.93
CA GLN A 77 -18.39 -14.89 -10.71
C GLN A 77 -18.69 -16.36 -10.44
N ARG A 78 -19.08 -16.71 -9.21
CA ARG A 78 -19.42 -18.09 -8.81
C ARG A 78 -20.77 -18.58 -9.33
N GLN A 79 -21.61 -17.71 -9.89
CA GLN A 79 -22.92 -18.13 -10.39
C GLN A 79 -22.79 -19.06 -11.62
N PRO A 80 -23.34 -20.29 -11.57
CA PRO A 80 -23.24 -21.25 -12.66
C PRO A 80 -24.18 -20.90 -13.81
N TRP A 81 -23.70 -20.04 -14.70
CA TRP A 81 -24.31 -19.77 -16.01
C TRP A 81 -24.45 -21.02 -16.88
N ARG A 82 -23.61 -22.02 -16.58
CA ARG A 82 -23.48 -23.28 -17.29
C ARG A 82 -24.49 -24.36 -16.86
N SER A 83 -25.50 -24.03 -16.05
CA SER A 83 -26.68 -24.89 -15.86
C SER A 83 -27.58 -24.83 -17.11
N GLY A 84 -27.01 -25.24 -18.24
CA GLY A 84 -27.57 -25.18 -19.57
C GLY A 84 -27.83 -26.59 -20.07
N GLU A 85 -28.95 -27.16 -19.70
CA GLU A 85 -29.41 -28.42 -20.31
C GLU A 85 -30.88 -28.35 -20.76
N ALA A 86 -31.35 -27.17 -21.16
CA ALA A 86 -32.78 -27.01 -21.46
C ALA A 86 -33.18 -26.21 -22.71
N LEU A 87 -32.29 -25.52 -23.44
CA LEU A 87 -32.63 -24.99 -24.77
C LEU A 87 -32.02 -25.82 -25.90
N GLU A 88 -30.73 -26.13 -25.82
CA GLU A 88 -30.03 -27.03 -26.74
C GLU A 88 -30.71 -28.41 -26.78
N SER A 89 -31.14 -28.92 -25.63
CA SER A 89 -31.88 -30.19 -25.56
C SER A 89 -33.28 -30.12 -26.17
N LEU A 90 -33.93 -28.95 -26.17
CA LEU A 90 -35.21 -28.75 -26.86
C LEU A 90 -35.02 -28.63 -28.37
N GLU A 91 -33.94 -27.99 -28.81
CA GLU A 91 -33.56 -27.93 -30.22
C GLU A 91 -33.34 -29.33 -30.81
N VAL A 92 -32.56 -30.19 -30.13
CA VAL A 92 -32.32 -31.57 -30.57
C VAL A 92 -33.65 -32.34 -30.71
N LYS A 93 -34.55 -32.22 -29.73
CA LYS A 93 -35.88 -32.87 -29.79
C LYS A 93 -36.72 -32.36 -30.97
N ALA A 94 -36.67 -31.06 -31.26
CA ALA A 94 -37.38 -30.46 -32.38
C ALA A 94 -36.81 -30.94 -33.73
N MET A 95 -35.48 -31.00 -33.83
CA MET A 95 -34.80 -31.52 -35.02
C MET A 95 -35.10 -33.01 -35.26
N ASP A 96 -35.10 -33.82 -34.20
CA ASP A 96 -35.45 -35.24 -34.29
C ASP A 96 -36.91 -35.47 -34.66
N LEU A 97 -37.82 -34.63 -34.16
CA LEU A 97 -39.24 -34.67 -34.56
C LEU A 97 -39.40 -34.31 -36.04
N PHE A 98 -38.76 -33.24 -36.50
CA PHE A 98 -38.80 -32.83 -37.90
C PHE A 98 -38.21 -33.90 -38.83
N ARG A 99 -37.08 -34.49 -38.45
CA ARG A 99 -36.44 -35.60 -39.19
C ARG A 99 -37.41 -36.77 -39.36
N ARG A 100 -38.04 -37.22 -38.27
CA ARG A 100 -39.03 -38.31 -38.28
C ARG A 100 -40.24 -38.01 -39.18
N LEU A 101 -40.73 -36.77 -39.19
CA LEU A 101 -41.82 -36.37 -40.08
C LEU A 101 -41.40 -36.42 -41.55
N ARG A 102 -40.18 -35.99 -41.87
CA ARG A 102 -39.68 -35.92 -43.25
C ARG A 102 -39.35 -37.29 -43.83
N GLU A 103 -38.78 -38.17 -43.01
CA GLU A 103 -38.39 -39.54 -43.38
C GLU A 103 -39.57 -40.51 -43.48
N ARG A 104 -40.78 -40.10 -43.08
CA ARG A 104 -41.98 -40.93 -43.10
C ARG A 104 -42.36 -41.38 -44.53
N PRO A 105 -42.51 -42.70 -44.79
CA PRO A 105 -42.92 -43.26 -46.09
C PRO A 105 -44.25 -42.68 -46.59
N ARG A 106 -44.42 -42.53 -47.91
CA ARG A 106 -45.58 -41.83 -48.52
C ARG A 106 -46.91 -42.51 -48.19
N ASP A 107 -46.93 -43.83 -48.19
CA ASP A 107 -48.05 -44.71 -47.83
C ASP A 107 -48.49 -44.56 -46.37
N GLN A 108 -47.60 -44.08 -45.49
CA GLN A 108 -47.89 -43.86 -44.07
C GLN A 108 -48.21 -42.41 -43.74
N ARG A 109 -48.22 -41.49 -44.71
CA ARG A 109 -48.53 -40.07 -44.48
C ARG A 109 -50.04 -39.88 -44.35
N CYS A 110 -50.48 -39.65 -43.13
CA CYS A 110 -51.86 -39.30 -42.81
C CYS A 110 -51.91 -37.85 -42.28
N PRO A 111 -53.08 -37.19 -42.36
CA PRO A 111 -53.33 -35.97 -41.61
C PRO A 111 -53.05 -36.24 -40.12
N GLY A 112 -52.30 -35.35 -39.48
CA GLY A 112 -51.96 -35.44 -38.05
C GLY A 112 -52.07 -34.06 -37.40
N ASP A 113 -52.10 -34.03 -36.07
CA ASP A 113 -52.06 -32.78 -35.32
C ASP A 113 -50.61 -32.28 -35.13
N CYS A 114 -50.48 -31.05 -34.64
CA CYS A 114 -49.20 -30.41 -34.35
C CYS A 114 -48.88 -30.35 -32.86
N GLN A 115 -49.52 -31.18 -32.01
CA GLN A 115 -49.43 -31.03 -30.56
C GLN A 115 -47.99 -31.15 -30.03
N GLU A 116 -47.21 -32.09 -30.55
CA GLU A 116 -45.80 -32.26 -30.14
C GLU A 116 -44.93 -31.06 -30.52
N VAL A 117 -45.16 -30.47 -31.69
CA VAL A 117 -44.47 -29.24 -32.13
C VAL A 117 -44.85 -28.08 -31.23
N VAL A 118 -46.14 -27.87 -31.00
CA VAL A 118 -46.66 -26.81 -30.11
C VAL A 118 -46.09 -26.96 -28.70
N LYS A 119 -46.03 -28.19 -28.18
CA LYS A 119 -45.43 -28.48 -26.86
C LYS A 119 -43.97 -28.06 -26.78
N LEU A 120 -43.15 -28.42 -27.78
CA LEU A 120 -41.73 -28.04 -27.83
C LEU A 120 -41.56 -26.51 -27.94
N VAL A 121 -42.38 -25.85 -28.75
CA VAL A 121 -42.37 -24.38 -28.90
C VAL A 121 -42.71 -23.69 -27.59
N VAL A 122 -43.78 -24.12 -26.91
CA VAL A 122 -44.17 -23.55 -25.61
C VAL A 122 -43.09 -23.75 -24.56
N GLN A 123 -42.48 -24.94 -24.51
CA GLN A 123 -41.36 -25.21 -23.60
C GLN A 123 -40.14 -24.33 -23.89
N ALA A 124 -39.81 -24.13 -25.18
CA ALA A 124 -38.70 -23.28 -25.58
C ALA A 124 -38.92 -21.81 -25.20
N ILE A 125 -40.13 -21.28 -25.42
CA ILE A 125 -40.49 -19.90 -25.03
C ILE A 125 -40.38 -19.73 -23.51
N GLN A 126 -40.97 -20.64 -22.72
CA GLN A 126 -40.91 -20.57 -21.26
C GLN A 126 -39.48 -20.61 -20.73
N PHE A 127 -38.64 -21.48 -21.31
CA PHE A 127 -37.24 -21.58 -20.91
C PHE A 127 -36.44 -20.34 -21.32
N TYR A 128 -36.65 -19.85 -22.54
CA TYR A 128 -36.04 -18.62 -23.05
C TYR A 128 -36.37 -17.44 -22.15
N GLU A 129 -37.64 -17.21 -21.82
CA GLU A 129 -38.05 -16.12 -20.94
C GLU A 129 -37.44 -16.22 -19.54
N LYS A 130 -37.36 -17.45 -18.99
CA LYS A 130 -36.71 -17.68 -17.69
C LYS A 130 -35.23 -17.32 -17.76
N LYS A 131 -34.50 -17.83 -18.76
CA LYS A 131 -33.08 -17.53 -18.94
C LYS A 131 -32.83 -16.05 -19.21
N LEU A 132 -33.68 -15.41 -19.99
CA LEU A 132 -33.59 -13.97 -20.26
C LEU A 132 -33.70 -13.15 -18.97
N ARG A 133 -34.65 -13.49 -18.09
CA ARG A 133 -34.75 -12.85 -16.76
C ARG A 133 -33.51 -13.07 -15.90
N ASP A 134 -32.98 -14.29 -15.90
CA ASP A 134 -31.76 -14.62 -15.15
C ASP A 134 -30.56 -13.81 -15.68
N PHE A 135 -30.41 -13.68 -17.01
CA PHE A 135 -29.37 -12.87 -17.65
C PHE A 135 -29.48 -11.39 -17.27
N TYR A 136 -30.68 -10.80 -17.35
CA TYR A 136 -30.85 -9.40 -16.97
C TYR A 136 -30.62 -9.16 -15.48
N SER A 137 -31.03 -10.08 -14.61
CA SER A 137 -30.76 -9.99 -13.17
C SER A 137 -29.27 -9.96 -12.87
N HIS A 138 -28.50 -10.84 -13.51
CA HIS A 138 -27.06 -10.87 -13.32
C HIS A 138 -26.37 -9.67 -13.97
N LEU A 139 -26.72 -9.32 -15.21
CA LEU A 139 -26.19 -8.13 -15.89
C LEU A 139 -26.43 -6.86 -15.06
N SER A 140 -27.62 -6.72 -14.46
CA SER A 140 -27.93 -5.61 -13.56
C SER A 140 -26.97 -5.57 -12.38
N LYS A 141 -26.70 -6.70 -11.73
CA LYS A 141 -25.74 -6.76 -10.61
C LYS A 141 -24.31 -6.48 -11.07
N THR A 142 -23.90 -6.96 -12.25
CA THR A 142 -22.59 -6.65 -12.84
C THR A 142 -22.42 -5.15 -13.09
N VAL A 143 -23.42 -4.49 -13.67
CA VAL A 143 -23.40 -3.05 -13.90
C VAL A 143 -23.32 -2.28 -12.58
N LEU A 144 -24.06 -2.69 -11.55
CA LEU A 144 -23.98 -2.09 -10.22
C LEU A 144 -22.59 -2.25 -9.57
N CYS A 145 -21.98 -3.44 -9.68
CA CYS A 145 -20.61 -3.64 -9.20
C CYS A 145 -19.62 -2.74 -9.95
N ARG A 146 -19.74 -2.65 -11.28
CA ARG A 146 -18.92 -1.74 -12.10
C ARG A 146 -19.09 -0.29 -11.66
N GLN A 147 -20.32 0.16 -11.42
CA GLN A 147 -20.58 1.51 -10.94
C GLN A 147 -19.90 1.76 -9.59
N ARG A 148 -20.02 0.84 -8.63
CA ARG A 148 -19.36 0.95 -7.33
C ARG A 148 -17.84 1.00 -7.44
N VAL A 149 -17.23 0.24 -8.36
CA VAL A 149 -15.79 0.38 -8.66
C VAL A 149 -15.45 1.79 -9.11
N MET A 150 -16.22 2.34 -10.06
CA MET A 150 -16.00 3.69 -10.59
C MET A 150 -16.16 4.79 -9.53
N GLU A 151 -17.01 4.56 -8.52
CA GLU A 151 -17.20 5.48 -7.39
C GLU A 151 -16.10 5.34 -6.31
N LEU A 152 -15.64 4.11 -6.04
CA LEU A 152 -14.63 3.83 -5.02
C LEU A 152 -13.22 4.24 -5.46
N LEU A 153 -12.87 4.00 -6.72
CA LEU A 153 -11.52 4.24 -7.24
C LEU A 153 -10.99 5.67 -6.96
N PRO A 154 -11.69 6.76 -7.32
CA PRO A 154 -11.21 8.11 -7.06
C PRO A 154 -11.13 8.45 -5.56
N ARG A 155 -11.97 7.83 -4.72
CA ARG A 155 -11.92 8.03 -3.26
C ARG A 155 -10.67 7.37 -2.67
N VAL A 156 -10.34 6.16 -3.11
CA VAL A 156 -9.12 5.46 -2.71
C VAL A 156 -7.88 6.23 -3.16
N GLU A 157 -7.87 6.73 -4.40
CA GLU A 157 -6.78 7.59 -4.91
C GLU A 157 -6.61 8.86 -4.07
N GLY A 158 -7.72 9.54 -3.74
CA GLY A 158 -7.70 10.73 -2.89
C GLY A 158 -7.14 10.46 -1.49
N VAL A 159 -7.54 9.37 -0.85
CA VAL A 159 -7.03 8.99 0.47
C VAL A 159 -5.56 8.59 0.42
N VAL A 160 -5.12 7.88 -0.62
CA VAL A 160 -3.69 7.55 -0.82
C VAL A 160 -2.85 8.81 -1.02
N GLN A 161 -3.32 9.75 -1.84
CA GLN A 161 -2.64 11.03 -2.07
C GLN A 161 -2.56 11.86 -0.79
N HIS A 162 -3.65 11.93 -0.01
CA HIS A 162 -3.66 12.63 1.26
C HIS A 162 -2.67 12.03 2.26
N MET A 163 -2.66 10.69 2.42
CA MET A 163 -1.69 10.02 3.28
C MET A 163 -0.24 10.30 2.86
N ALA A 164 0.03 10.41 1.56
CA ALA A 164 1.37 10.75 1.06
C ALA A 164 1.78 12.19 1.39
N GLN A 165 0.85 13.13 1.35
CA GLN A 165 1.08 14.51 1.79
C GLN A 165 1.35 14.56 3.29
N CYS A 166 0.56 13.86 4.10
CA CYS A 166 0.77 13.75 5.54
C CYS A 166 2.15 13.18 5.88
N GLU A 167 2.57 12.10 5.21
CA GLU A 167 3.91 11.52 5.40
C GLU A 167 5.01 12.53 5.06
N GLN A 168 4.90 13.21 3.92
CA GLN A 168 5.88 14.21 3.51
C GLN A 168 5.96 15.37 4.50
N GLU A 169 4.81 15.84 5.00
CA GLU A 169 4.74 16.91 6.00
C GLU A 169 5.44 16.48 7.30
N LEU A 170 5.18 15.26 7.81
CA LEU A 170 5.83 14.75 9.00
C LEU A 170 7.36 14.67 8.85
N LEU A 171 7.85 14.24 7.70
CA LEU A 171 9.29 14.20 7.41
C LEU A 171 9.91 15.62 7.42
N GLN A 172 9.20 16.62 6.87
CA GLN A 172 9.64 18.01 6.91
C GLN A 172 9.64 18.58 8.32
N LEU A 173 8.60 18.28 9.11
CA LEU A 173 8.52 18.69 10.51
C LEU A 173 9.62 18.05 11.35
N GLN A 174 9.93 16.78 11.11
CA GLN A 174 11.03 16.06 11.76
C GLN A 174 12.36 16.76 11.49
N GLU A 175 12.65 17.07 10.22
CA GLU A 175 13.88 17.75 9.81
C GLU A 175 13.96 19.16 10.41
N LYS A 176 12.86 19.91 10.38
CA LYS A 176 12.75 21.23 11.01
C LYS A 176 13.05 21.16 12.51
N ARG A 177 12.43 20.23 13.23
CA ARG A 177 12.63 20.06 14.68
C ARG A 177 14.10 19.77 15.01
N GLN A 178 14.72 18.86 14.27
CA GLN A 178 16.14 18.53 14.47
C GLN A 178 17.06 19.73 14.20
N ARG A 179 16.79 20.53 13.16
CA ARG A 179 17.53 21.77 12.92
C ARG A 179 17.38 22.78 14.06
N GLU A 180 16.16 22.98 14.55
CA GLU A 180 15.89 23.91 15.66
C GLU A 180 16.62 23.51 16.95
N LEU A 181 16.73 22.21 17.24
CA LEU A 181 17.54 21.69 18.35
C LEU A 181 19.04 22.01 18.18
N TRP A 182 19.57 21.85 16.96
CA TRP A 182 20.97 22.21 16.68
C TRP A 182 21.21 23.72 16.82
N GLU A 183 20.26 24.57 16.39
CA GLU A 183 20.35 26.01 16.58
C GLU A 183 20.31 26.39 18.07
N LEU A 184 19.48 25.73 18.88
CA LEU A 184 19.50 25.91 20.34
C LEU A 184 20.88 25.59 20.93
N LEU A 185 21.51 24.50 20.49
CA LEU A 185 22.84 24.13 20.96
C LEU A 185 23.89 25.19 20.58
N LYS A 186 23.85 25.71 19.35
CA LYS A 186 24.74 26.80 18.93
C LYS A 186 24.57 28.04 19.82
N VAL A 187 23.33 28.40 20.14
CA VAL A 187 23.03 29.51 21.06
C VAL A 187 23.62 29.21 22.45
N ALA A 188 23.44 28.00 22.98
CA ALA A 188 24.02 27.60 24.26
C ALA A 188 25.55 27.77 24.27
N CYS A 189 26.23 27.25 23.25
CA CYS A 189 27.68 27.32 23.13
C CYS A 189 28.19 28.77 23.02
N SER A 190 27.46 29.64 22.32
CA SER A 190 27.82 31.06 22.20
C SER A 190 27.72 31.82 23.53
N LYS A 191 26.74 31.48 24.37
CA LYS A 191 26.56 32.09 25.70
C LYS A 191 27.64 31.68 26.69
N VAL A 192 28.17 30.46 26.59
CA VAL A 192 29.24 29.94 27.45
C VAL A 192 30.63 30.47 27.06
N ARG A 193 30.85 30.82 25.77
CA ARG A 193 32.15 31.31 25.26
C ARG A 193 32.31 32.83 25.22
N SER A 194 31.32 33.61 25.65
CA SER A 194 31.50 35.06 25.76
C SER A 194 32.50 35.35 26.89
N PRO A 195 33.64 36.02 26.65
CA PRO A 195 34.59 36.32 27.71
C PRO A 195 33.91 37.27 28.69
N VAL A 196 33.86 36.87 29.96
CA VAL A 196 33.61 37.82 31.04
C VAL A 196 34.71 38.88 30.93
N SER A 197 34.37 40.06 30.44
CA SER A 197 35.25 41.23 30.46
C SER A 197 35.28 41.72 31.90
N GLY A 198 36.09 41.02 32.69
CA GLY A 198 36.44 41.35 34.07
C GLY A 198 37.94 41.16 34.22
N SER A 199 38.72 42.02 33.57
CA SER A 199 40.13 42.19 33.90
C SER A 199 40.22 42.85 35.29
N PRO A 200 41.16 42.39 36.14
CA PRO A 200 42.34 43.21 36.31
C PRO A 200 43.65 42.43 36.16
N ASP A 201 44.64 43.17 35.66
CA ASP A 201 46.01 42.78 35.40
C ASP A 201 46.73 42.07 36.55
N GLY A 202 47.66 41.18 36.21
CA GLY A 202 48.50 40.54 37.23
C GLY A 202 49.56 39.54 36.78
N ALA A 203 50.28 39.82 35.70
CA ALA A 203 51.70 39.49 35.51
C ALA A 203 52.22 38.01 35.54
N ARG A 204 53.04 37.73 34.49
CA ARG A 204 54.27 36.87 34.44
C ARG A 204 54.22 35.45 33.83
N THR A 205 54.65 35.45 32.56
CA THR A 205 55.76 34.67 31.95
C THR A 205 55.51 33.22 31.50
N PRO A 206 55.88 32.84 30.26
CA PRO A 206 55.55 31.55 29.65
C PRO A 206 56.68 30.52 29.71
N LEU A 207 56.35 29.23 29.87
CA LEU A 207 57.27 28.12 29.55
C LEU A 207 56.52 26.90 29.01
N ALA A 208 56.98 26.43 27.86
CA ALA A 208 56.83 25.08 27.32
C ALA A 208 58.13 24.79 26.53
N PRO A 209 58.43 23.57 26.05
CA PRO A 209 57.94 22.23 26.40
C PRO A 209 59.11 21.22 26.64
N LEU A 210 58.87 20.05 27.24
CA LEU A 210 59.78 18.91 27.09
C LEU A 210 59.01 17.59 26.98
N TYR A 211 59.15 16.97 25.81
CA TYR A 211 58.86 15.56 25.54
C TYR A 211 59.84 14.68 26.30
N SER A 212 59.40 13.54 26.82
CA SER A 212 60.15 12.27 26.75
C SER A 212 59.29 11.09 27.21
N HIS A 213 59.23 10.09 26.33
CA HIS A 213 58.69 8.76 26.50
C HIS A 213 59.47 7.96 27.56
N THR A 214 58.78 7.20 28.40
CA THR A 214 59.20 5.87 28.86
C THR A 214 58.02 5.17 29.54
N ASP A 215 57.66 4.01 29.00
CA ASP A 215 56.94 2.90 29.63
C ASP A 215 57.71 1.62 29.20
N PRO A 216 57.56 0.39 29.78
CA PRO A 216 56.53 -0.09 30.71
C PRO A 216 57.03 -1.05 31.84
N ARG A 217 56.12 -1.49 32.77
CA ARG A 217 55.79 -2.93 33.08
C ARG A 217 55.12 -3.18 34.47
N SER A 218 53.79 -3.40 34.43
CA SER A 218 52.91 -4.43 35.08
C SER A 218 52.76 -4.56 36.62
N PRO A 219 51.72 -5.27 37.15
CA PRO A 219 50.50 -5.84 36.52
C PRO A 219 49.17 -5.60 37.28
N ALA A 220 48.02 -5.62 36.58
CA ALA A 220 46.75 -6.07 37.16
C ALA A 220 45.83 -6.63 36.06
N ALA A 221 45.33 -7.84 36.29
CA ALA A 221 44.55 -8.64 35.37
C ALA A 221 43.14 -8.09 35.13
N SER A 222 42.68 -8.16 33.89
CA SER A 222 41.24 -8.24 33.55
C SER A 222 41.07 -9.00 32.22
N PRO A 223 39.94 -9.71 32.06
CA PRO A 223 39.83 -10.83 31.15
C PRO A 223 39.74 -10.37 29.68
N ARG A 224 40.36 -11.17 28.80
CA ARG A 224 40.30 -11.01 27.35
C ARG A 224 38.84 -11.21 26.89
N TYR A 225 38.24 -10.16 26.34
CA TYR A 225 37.05 -10.26 25.50
C TYR A 225 37.46 -10.74 24.10
N PRO A 226 36.63 -11.53 23.39
CA PRO A 226 36.88 -11.89 22.00
C PRO A 226 36.86 -10.63 21.11
N SER A 227 37.63 -10.72 20.04
CA SER A 227 37.86 -9.72 19.00
C SER A 227 36.58 -8.99 18.53
N ARG A 228 36.48 -7.69 18.84
CA ARG A 228 35.48 -6.75 18.27
C ARG A 228 35.55 -6.66 16.74
N ASP A 229 36.69 -7.05 16.16
CA ASP A 229 36.93 -6.99 14.71
C ASP A 229 36.28 -8.18 13.97
N GLU A 230 36.11 -9.34 14.62
CA GLU A 230 35.43 -10.50 13.99
C GLU A 230 33.92 -10.29 13.90
N GLU A 231 33.27 -9.77 14.96
CA GLU A 231 31.84 -9.41 14.91
C GLU A 231 31.57 -8.33 13.85
N SER A 232 32.47 -7.36 13.70
CA SER A 232 32.36 -6.33 12.67
C SER A 232 32.48 -6.90 11.25
N LEU A 233 33.34 -7.90 11.04
CA LEU A 233 33.50 -8.56 9.73
C LEU A 233 32.27 -9.40 9.38
N VAL A 234 31.74 -10.16 10.34
CA VAL A 234 30.51 -10.95 10.17
C VAL A 234 29.33 -10.05 9.83
N MET A 235 29.16 -8.92 10.53
CA MET A 235 28.08 -7.97 10.26
C MET A 235 28.17 -7.33 8.86
N ILE A 236 29.39 -7.07 8.35
CA ILE A 236 29.60 -6.56 6.99
C ILE A 236 29.24 -7.63 5.95
N GLU A 237 29.60 -8.88 6.20
CA GLU A 237 29.29 -10.00 5.30
C GLU A 237 27.80 -10.30 5.26
N GLU A 238 27.12 -10.25 6.41
CA GLU A 238 25.66 -10.32 6.52
C GLU A 238 24.98 -9.17 5.77
N SER A 239 25.44 -7.93 5.95
CA SER A 239 24.92 -6.77 5.23
C SER A 239 25.02 -6.94 3.70
N ARG A 240 26.14 -7.48 3.20
CA ARG A 240 26.32 -7.76 1.77
C ARG A 240 25.41 -8.89 1.28
N THR A 241 25.15 -9.90 2.11
CA THR A 241 24.20 -10.96 1.76
C THR A 241 22.77 -10.45 1.72
N PHE A 242 22.39 -9.57 2.64
CA PHE A 242 21.07 -8.93 2.61
C PHE A 242 20.90 -8.04 1.38
N GLU A 243 21.90 -7.24 1.04
CA GLU A 243 21.91 -6.42 -0.17
C GLU A 243 21.74 -7.27 -1.43
N SER A 244 22.51 -8.36 -1.55
CA SER A 244 22.43 -9.27 -2.70
C SER A 244 21.05 -9.93 -2.82
N ARG A 245 20.45 -10.34 -1.69
CA ARG A 245 19.10 -10.91 -1.67
C ARG A 245 18.05 -9.89 -2.05
N LEU A 246 18.16 -8.66 -1.54
CA LEU A 246 17.23 -7.58 -1.87
C LEU A 246 17.29 -7.25 -3.36
N GLN A 247 18.50 -7.20 -3.93
CA GLN A 247 18.70 -6.94 -5.35
C GLN A 247 18.09 -8.06 -6.22
N SER A 248 18.24 -9.33 -5.82
CA SER A 248 17.60 -10.47 -6.50
C SER A 248 16.08 -10.35 -6.47
N LEU A 249 15.49 -10.07 -5.30
CA LEU A 249 14.04 -9.93 -5.15
C LEU A 249 13.48 -8.76 -5.97
N LEU A 250 14.21 -7.64 -6.02
CA LEU A 250 13.84 -6.48 -6.85
C LEU A 250 13.87 -6.85 -8.33
N GLN A 251 14.87 -7.60 -8.77
CA GLN A 251 15.01 -8.02 -10.16
C GLN A 251 13.93 -9.02 -10.56
N GLU A 252 13.59 -9.97 -9.68
CA GLU A 252 12.45 -10.88 -9.86
C GLU A 252 11.12 -10.13 -9.96
N ALA A 253 10.87 -9.16 -9.08
CA ALA A 253 9.66 -8.36 -9.10
C ALA A 253 9.53 -7.50 -10.37
N ILE A 254 10.65 -6.93 -10.85
CA ILE A 254 10.68 -6.21 -12.13
C ILE A 254 10.34 -7.16 -13.28
N GLN A 255 10.92 -8.36 -13.27
CA GLN A 255 10.72 -9.33 -14.34
C GLN A 255 9.28 -9.88 -14.36
N GLU A 256 8.67 -10.10 -13.19
CA GLU A 256 7.26 -10.46 -13.06
C GLU A 256 6.35 -9.34 -13.57
N THR A 257 6.64 -8.08 -13.20
CA THR A 257 5.90 -6.92 -13.69
C THR A 257 6.03 -6.75 -15.21
N GLU A 258 7.22 -7.00 -15.78
CA GLU A 258 7.44 -6.97 -17.23
C GLU A 258 6.70 -8.11 -17.94
N GLN A 259 6.63 -9.30 -17.34
CA GLN A 259 5.84 -10.43 -17.87
C GLN A 259 4.34 -10.12 -17.84
N ASP A 260 3.83 -9.52 -16.76
CA ASP A 260 2.43 -9.10 -16.68
C ASP A 260 2.08 -8.02 -17.71
N LEU A 261 2.97 -7.05 -17.91
CA LEU A 261 2.82 -6.03 -18.95
C LEU A 261 2.89 -6.63 -20.36
N GLN A 262 3.74 -7.65 -20.56
CA GLN A 262 3.85 -8.36 -21.82
C GLN A 262 2.59 -9.18 -22.11
N MET A 263 2.07 -9.89 -21.12
CA MET A 263 0.78 -10.58 -21.20
C MET A 263 -0.32 -9.56 -21.54
N MET A 264 -0.40 -8.42 -20.85
CA MET A 264 -1.37 -7.37 -21.15
C MET A 264 -1.27 -6.84 -22.59
N ARG A 265 -0.06 -6.71 -23.16
CA ARG A 265 0.16 -6.37 -24.58
C ARG A 265 -0.29 -7.48 -25.53
N GLU A 266 -0.09 -8.75 -25.17
CA GLU A 266 -0.60 -9.90 -25.94
C GLU A 266 -2.13 -9.98 -25.98
N TRP A 267 -2.83 -9.25 -25.12
CA TRP A 267 -4.29 -9.10 -25.18
C TRP A 267 -4.74 -7.79 -25.85
N GLU A 268 -3.82 -6.96 -26.38
CA GLU A 268 -4.17 -5.70 -27.07
C GLU A 268 -4.82 -5.92 -28.44
N TRP A 269 -4.65 -7.07 -29.09
CA TRP A 269 -5.35 -7.39 -30.36
C TRP A 269 -6.87 -7.54 -30.20
N LEU A 270 -7.38 -7.69 -28.97
CA LEU A 270 -8.82 -7.62 -28.68
C LEU A 270 -9.38 -6.19 -28.67
N LYS A 271 -8.52 -5.17 -28.74
CA LYS A 271 -8.92 -3.76 -28.84
C LYS A 271 -9.06 -3.30 -30.30
N ASP A 272 -8.77 -4.16 -31.28
CA ASP A 272 -8.85 -3.83 -32.70
C ASP A 272 -10.28 -4.00 -33.23
N ASP A 273 -11.22 -3.23 -32.68
CA ASP A 273 -12.45 -2.87 -33.39
C ASP A 273 -12.10 -1.68 -34.30
N ASN A 274 -11.64 -2.01 -35.51
CA ASN A 274 -11.45 -1.03 -36.58
C ASN A 274 -12.77 -0.89 -37.36
N PRO A 275 -13.55 0.21 -37.23
CA PRO A 275 -14.83 0.36 -37.92
C PRO A 275 -14.68 0.90 -39.35
N HIS A 276 -13.54 0.66 -40.02
CA HIS A 276 -13.33 1.09 -41.40
C HIS A 276 -12.55 0.07 -42.23
N THR A 277 -13.23 -0.99 -42.64
CA THR A 277 -13.01 -1.60 -43.95
C THR A 277 -14.32 -2.23 -44.43
N LEU A 278 -14.69 -1.83 -45.66
CA LEU A 278 -15.85 -2.26 -46.44
C LEU A 278 -15.97 -3.78 -46.59
#